data_AF-A0AAU7UQ33-F1
#
_entry.id   AF-A0AAU7UQ33-F1
#
_cell.length_a   1.000
_cell.length_b   1.000
_cell.length_c   1.000
_cell.angle_alpha   90.00
_cell.angle_beta   90.00
_cell.angle_gamma   90.00
#
_symmetry.space_group_name_H-M   'P 1'
#
loop_
_entity.id
_entity.type
_entity.pdbx_description
1 polymer ?
#
loop_
_entity_poly.entity_id
_entity_poly.type
_entity_poly.pdbx_seq_one_letter_code
_entity_poly.pdbx_strand_id
1 'polypeptide(L)'
;MRSRYTAFARGNEDHLFRTWHAKTRPADIELDTDTTWLGLEILGTTEGSESDETGTVHFRATCRDHLGEHTLEENSSFVRRGGRWVYLDALD
;
A
#
# COMPACT_ATOMS: atom_id res chain seq x y z
N MET A 1 4.00 0.42 4.50
CA MET A 1 3.22 -0.60 3.76
C MET A 1 2.22 -1.41 4.59
N ARG A 2 2.61 -2.18 5.63
CA ARG A 2 1.70 -3.08 6.39
C ARG A 2 0.37 -2.46 6.83
N SER A 3 0.39 -1.23 7.35
CA SER A 3 -0.83 -0.50 7.74
C SER A 3 -1.79 -0.26 6.57
N ARG A 4 -1.27 0.06 5.39
CA ARG A 4 -2.08 0.24 4.17
C ARG A 4 -2.71 -1.08 3.74
N TYR A 5 -1.96 -2.18 3.75
CA TYR A 5 -2.52 -3.50 3.50
C TYR A 5 -3.68 -3.83 4.46
N THR A 6 -3.53 -3.57 5.76
CA THR A 6 -4.63 -3.77 6.72
C THR A 6 -5.83 -2.89 6.38
N ALA A 7 -5.62 -1.66 5.91
CA ALA A 7 -6.71 -0.80 5.47
C ALA A 7 -7.44 -1.35 4.25
N PHE A 8 -6.73 -1.89 3.24
CA PHE A 8 -7.34 -2.64 2.14
C PHE A 8 -8.15 -3.84 2.66
N ALA A 9 -7.56 -4.67 3.50
CA ALA A 9 -8.19 -5.86 4.08
C ALA A 9 -9.40 -5.57 4.98
N ARG A 10 -9.57 -4.33 5.44
CA ARG A 10 -10.64 -3.90 6.36
C ARG A 10 -11.63 -2.93 5.72
N GLY A 11 -11.47 -2.57 4.45
CA GLY A 11 -12.32 -1.56 3.81
C GLY A 11 -12.13 -0.14 4.39
N ASN A 12 -10.94 0.20 4.90
CA ASN A 12 -10.70 1.49 5.55
C ASN A 12 -10.15 2.54 4.56
N GLU A 13 -11.04 3.06 3.72
CA GLU A 13 -10.75 4.07 2.70
C GLU A 13 -10.13 5.34 3.30
N ASP A 14 -10.63 5.82 4.44
CA ASP A 14 -10.11 7.00 5.13
C ASP A 14 -8.63 6.87 5.46
N HIS A 15 -8.20 5.69 5.92
CA HIS A 15 -6.79 5.43 6.20
C HIS A 15 -5.96 5.44 4.92
N LEU A 16 -6.44 4.82 3.85
CA LEU A 16 -5.77 4.84 2.55
C LEU A 16 -5.63 6.28 2.03
N PHE A 17 -6.70 7.08 2.14
CA PHE A 17 -6.72 8.47 1.71
C PHE A 17 -5.70 9.32 2.48
N ARG A 18 -5.67 9.20 3.82
CA ARG A 18 -4.77 9.97 4.68
C ARG A 18 -3.30 9.56 4.56
N THR A 19 -3.03 8.34 4.08
CA THR A 19 -1.67 7.79 3.95
C THR A 19 -1.18 7.72 2.49
N TRP A 20 -1.90 8.35 1.56
CA TRP A 20 -1.52 8.47 0.16
C TRP A 20 -1.12 9.92 -0.13
N HIS A 21 0.02 10.09 -0.81
CA HIS A 21 0.53 11.38 -1.19
C HIS A 21 -0.43 12.10 -2.14
N ALA A 22 -0.75 13.37 -1.86
CA ALA A 22 -1.77 14.12 -2.58
C ALA A 22 -1.49 14.28 -4.09
N LYS A 23 -0.22 14.20 -4.50
CA LYS A 23 0.19 14.28 -5.93
C LYS A 23 -0.36 13.13 -6.78
N THR A 24 -0.45 11.94 -6.19
CA THR A 24 -0.70 10.67 -6.90
C THR A 24 -1.92 9.94 -6.39
N ARG A 25 -2.55 10.46 -5.34
CA ARG A 25 -3.80 9.91 -4.80
C ARG A 25 -4.93 10.11 -5.83
N PRO A 26 -5.68 9.04 -6.17
CA PRO A 26 -6.91 9.16 -6.95
C PRO A 26 -7.91 10.13 -6.31
N ALA A 27 -8.85 10.65 -7.12
CA ALA A 27 -9.94 11.50 -6.60
C ALA A 27 -10.84 10.71 -5.63
N ASP A 28 -11.14 9.46 -5.98
CA ASP A 28 -11.95 8.53 -5.21
C ASP A 28 -11.16 7.24 -4.99
N ILE A 29 -11.21 6.72 -3.75
CA ILE A 29 -10.62 5.43 -3.40
C ILE A 29 -11.77 4.44 -3.32
N GLU A 30 -12.01 3.69 -4.39
CA GLU A 30 -13.00 2.62 -4.41
C GLU A 30 -12.31 1.30 -4.08
N LEU A 31 -12.75 0.67 -2.99
CA LEU A 31 -12.30 -0.66 -2.62
C LEU A 31 -13.27 -1.70 -3.15
N ASP A 32 -12.74 -2.73 -3.82
CA ASP A 32 -13.52 -3.89 -4.19
C ASP A 32 -13.89 -4.69 -2.93
N THR A 33 -15.17 -4.69 -2.59
CA THR A 33 -15.71 -5.43 -1.44
C THR A 33 -15.76 -6.93 -1.65
N ASP A 34 -15.68 -7.40 -2.89
CA ASP A 34 -15.67 -8.83 -3.23
C ASP A 34 -14.26 -9.43 -3.10
N THR A 35 -13.22 -8.59 -3.00
CA THR A 35 -11.84 -9.00 -2.79
C THR A 35 -11.58 -9.32 -1.32
N THR A 36 -11.23 -10.58 -1.04
CA THR A 36 -10.72 -11.02 0.26
C THR A 36 -9.19 -11.04 0.26
N TRP A 37 -8.57 -10.23 1.11
CA TRP A 37 -7.12 -10.23 1.30
C TRP A 37 -6.69 -11.38 2.23
N LEU A 38 -5.78 -12.23 1.74
CA LEU A 38 -5.37 -13.48 2.40
C LEU A 38 -3.99 -13.38 3.06
N GLY A 39 -3.07 -12.62 2.47
CA GLY A 39 -1.74 -12.45 3.04
C GLY A 39 -0.96 -11.27 2.47
N LEU A 40 0.06 -10.86 3.22
CA LEU A 40 1.07 -9.89 2.81
C LEU A 40 2.46 -10.43 3.16
N GLU A 41 3.33 -10.54 2.18
CA GLU A 41 4.74 -10.86 2.32
C GLU A 41 5.58 -9.63 1.96
N ILE A 42 6.51 -9.24 2.83
CA ILE A 42 7.48 -8.17 2.51
C ILE A 42 8.75 -8.85 2.01
N LEU A 43 9.08 -8.60 0.74
CA LEU A 43 10.23 -9.17 0.06
C LEU A 43 11.50 -8.34 0.30
N GLY A 44 11.35 -7.02 0.45
CA GLY A 44 12.48 -6.13 0.69
C GLY A 44 12.06 -4.69 0.99
N THR A 45 12.99 -3.93 1.54
CA THR A 45 12.84 -2.49 1.79
C THR A 45 14.14 -1.77 1.46
N THR A 46 14.05 -0.56 0.93
CA THR A 46 15.18 0.36 0.81
C THR A 46 14.88 1.64 1.59
N GLU A 47 15.88 2.18 2.30
CA GLU A 47 15.72 3.34 3.20
C GLU A 47 14.54 3.15 4.18
N GLY A 48 13.75 4.21 4.46
CA GLY A 48 12.55 4.12 5.28
C GLY A 48 12.78 4.15 6.80
N SER A 49 13.99 4.48 7.25
CA SER A 49 14.30 4.68 8.67
C SER A 49 13.76 6.01 9.20
N GLU A 50 13.91 6.27 10.49
CA GLU A 50 13.50 7.53 11.11
C GLU A 50 14.35 8.74 10.70
N SER A 51 15.48 8.54 10.02
CA SER A 51 16.28 9.64 9.45
C SER A 51 16.01 9.87 7.97
N ASP A 52 15.34 8.93 7.30
CA ASP A 52 15.12 9.01 5.86
C ASP A 52 13.87 9.83 5.52
N GLU A 53 13.90 10.47 4.35
CA GLU A 53 12.77 11.19 3.76
C GLU A 53 12.05 10.39 2.68
N THR A 54 12.71 9.34 2.16
CA THR A 54 12.21 8.44 1.13
C THR A 54 12.44 6.98 1.53
N GLY A 55 11.73 6.07 0.86
CA GLY A 55 12.00 4.65 0.96
C GLY A 55 11.06 3.82 0.10
N THR A 56 11.43 2.57 -0.12
CA THR A 56 10.61 1.63 -0.90
C THR A 56 10.28 0.37 -0.13
N VAL A 57 9.20 -0.28 -0.53
CA VAL A 57 8.80 -1.59 0.00
C VAL A 57 8.39 -2.49 -1.17
N HIS A 58 9.15 -3.55 -1.40
CA HIS A 58 8.80 -4.63 -2.32
C HIS A 58 8.03 -5.70 -1.56
N PHE A 59 6.86 -6.07 -2.08
CA PHE A 59 5.94 -6.97 -1.38
C PHE A 59 5.13 -7.83 -2.35
N ARG A 60 4.60 -8.93 -1.82
CA ARG A 60 3.52 -9.72 -2.41
C ARG A 60 2.28 -9.62 -1.56
N ALA A 61 1.13 -9.38 -2.17
CA ALA A 61 -0.15 -9.49 -1.50
C ALA A 61 -1.02 -10.55 -2.20
N THR A 62 -1.48 -11.52 -1.43
CA THR A 62 -2.35 -12.58 -1.93
C THR A 62 -3.79 -12.22 -1.59
N CYS A 63 -4.67 -12.31 -2.57
CA CYS A 63 -6.10 -12.08 -2.43
C CYS A 63 -6.90 -13.12 -3.20
N ARG A 64 -8.20 -13.13 -2.95
CA ARG A 64 -9.16 -13.96 -3.67
C ARG A 64 -10.40 -13.14 -3.97
N ASP A 65 -10.82 -13.18 -5.22
CA ASP A 65 -12.02 -12.54 -5.74
C ASP A 65 -12.88 -13.56 -6.51
N HIS A 66 -13.78 -13.09 -7.37
CA HIS A 66 -14.65 -13.90 -8.21
C HIS A 66 -13.91 -14.70 -9.30
N LEU A 67 -12.68 -14.34 -9.64
CA LEU A 67 -11.81 -15.05 -10.59
C LEU A 67 -10.93 -16.10 -9.90
N GLY A 68 -10.79 -16.01 -8.58
CA GLY A 68 -10.08 -16.97 -7.75
C GLY A 68 -8.94 -16.34 -6.96
N GLU A 69 -8.08 -17.19 -6.40
CA GLU A 69 -6.90 -16.74 -5.66
C GLU A 69 -5.80 -16.28 -6.62
N HIS A 70 -5.25 -15.10 -6.37
CA HIS A 70 -4.12 -14.56 -7.11
C HIS A 70 -3.20 -13.76 -6.19
N THR A 71 -1.96 -13.54 -6.65
CA THR A 71 -0.96 -12.76 -5.93
C THR A 71 -0.51 -11.60 -6.80
N LEU A 72 -0.53 -10.40 -6.23
CA LEU A 72 0.10 -9.23 -6.81
C LEU A 72 1.48 -9.04 -6.18
N GLU A 73 2.46 -8.69 -7.00
CA GLU A 73 3.81 -8.32 -6.57
C GLU A 73 4.07 -6.88 -7.02
N GLU A 74 4.49 -6.02 -6.08
CA GLU A 74 4.71 -4.60 -6.35
C GLU A 74 5.90 -4.08 -5.52
N ASN A 75 6.65 -3.13 -6.08
CA ASN A 75 7.60 -2.31 -5.35
C ASN A 75 7.07 -0.88 -5.19
N SER A 76 6.57 -0.53 -4.00
CA SER A 76 6.00 0.80 -3.75
C SER A 76 7.04 1.79 -3.24
N SER A 77 6.93 3.06 -3.65
CA SER A 77 7.67 4.19 -3.10
C SER A 77 6.87 4.93 -2.01
N PHE A 78 7.59 5.46 -1.02
CA PHE A 78 7.04 6.24 0.09
C PHE A 78 7.88 7.50 0.31
N VAL A 79 7.22 8.57 0.76
CA VAL A 79 7.88 9.80 1.19
C VAL A 79 7.42 10.21 2.57
N ARG A 80 8.30 10.82 3.35
CA ARG A 80 7.99 11.32 4.68
C ARG A 80 7.55 12.79 4.62
N ARG A 81 6.32 13.07 5.06
CA ARG A 81 5.73 14.42 5.09
C ARG A 81 5.16 14.70 6.47
N GLY A 82 5.59 15.80 7.09
CA GLY A 82 5.14 16.15 8.44
C GLY A 82 5.39 15.04 9.47
N GLY A 83 6.53 14.35 9.34
CA GLY A 83 6.91 13.22 10.20
C GLY A 83 6.21 11.89 9.90
N ARG A 84 5.31 11.82 8.91
CA ARG A 84 4.54 10.62 8.55
C ARG A 84 4.92 10.09 7.18
N TRP A 85 5.00 8.77 7.06
CA TRP A 85 5.17 8.10 5.76
C TRP A 85 3.86 8.08 4.99
N VAL A 86 3.91 8.51 3.73
CA VAL A 86 2.79 8.44 2.78
C VAL A 86 3.23 7.72 1.51
N TYR A 87 2.36 6.87 0.98
CA TYR A 87 2.56 6.18 -0.28
C TYR A 87 2.61 7.18 -1.42
N LEU A 88 3.64 7.12 -2.26
CA LEU A 88 3.78 7.99 -3.42
C LEU A 88 3.32 7.28 -4.69
N ASP A 89 3.99 6.22 -5.14
CA ASP A 89 3.57 5.44 -6.30
C ASP A 89 4.08 4.00 -6.24
N ALA A 90 3.68 3.21 -7.23
CA ALA A 90 4.33 1.95 -7.56
C ALA A 90 5.50 2.24 -8.51
N LEU A 91 6.60 1.52 -8.33
CA LEU A 91 7.75 1.52 -9.22
C LEU A 91 7.63 0.33 -10.19
N ASP A 92 8.04 0.56 -11.44
CA ASP A 92 8.14 -0.46 -12.49
C ASP A 92 9.22 -1.52 -12.19
#